data_AF-A0A8J2SH84-F1
#
_entry.id   AF-A0A8J2SH84-F1
#
_cell.length_a   1.000
_cell.length_b   1.000
_cell.length_c   1.000
_cell.angle_alpha   90.00
_cell.angle_beta   90.00
_cell.angle_gamma   90.00
#
_symmetry.space_group_name_H-M   'P 1'
#
loop_
_entity.id
_entity.type
_entity.pdbx_description
1 polymer ?
#
loop_
_entity_poly.entity_id
_entity_poly.type
_entity_poly.pdbx_seq_one_letter_code
_entity_poly.pdbx_strand_id
1 'polypeptide(L)'
;MLRYLVAAALLCACQAFAPAPTPRKRQLRKPAMLPDPTLSLALGTDADVATLFNIVTFVPQATCWIPMILSGCGVAKPVANAIMRPWGPTILFSLCHVAIVVISATQPSGVAPIAEFNEVFNPAGFPFSTAPQAAMQGMMQYVNFVSEEWPHVLIWDLFVGRYIWLDGERRGVFTPHSVLLTNLIGPPGLMLHFLTCVLTGKGLPPTEEEVA
;
A
#
# COMPACT_ATOMS: atom_id res chain seq x y z
N MET A 1 37.70 53.02 -8.93
CA MET A 1 36.55 52.09 -8.95
C MET A 1 36.93 50.62 -9.07
N LEU A 2 37.90 50.23 -9.90
CA LEU A 2 38.30 48.82 -10.06
C LEU A 2 38.82 48.13 -8.78
N ARG A 3 39.49 48.87 -7.88
CA ARG A 3 39.97 48.34 -6.59
C ARG A 3 38.86 48.02 -5.58
N TYR A 4 37.72 48.69 -5.67
CA TYR A 4 36.55 48.43 -4.80
C TYR A 4 35.72 47.23 -5.29
N LEU A 5 35.69 47.00 -6.62
CA LEU A 5 35.02 45.84 -7.22
C LEU A 5 35.76 44.52 -6.93
N VAL A 6 37.10 44.54 -6.91
CA VAL A 6 37.91 43.34 -6.58
C VAL A 6 37.78 42.98 -5.10
N ALA A 7 37.75 43.96 -4.19
CA ALA A 7 37.55 43.71 -2.77
C ALA A 7 36.14 43.15 -2.45
N ALA A 8 35.10 43.64 -3.12
CA ALA A 8 33.73 43.13 -2.97
C ALA A 8 33.57 41.70 -3.50
N ALA A 9 34.24 41.34 -4.61
CA ALA A 9 34.20 39.99 -5.16
C ALA A 9 34.94 38.97 -4.27
N LEU A 10 36.05 39.36 -3.64
CA LEU A 10 36.78 38.50 -2.69
C LEU A 10 36.03 38.30 -1.36
N LEU A 11 35.32 39.32 -0.87
CA LEU A 11 34.45 39.19 0.32
C LEU A 11 33.24 38.29 0.08
N CYS A 12 32.67 38.29 -1.14
CA CYS A 12 31.56 37.44 -1.51
C CYS A 12 31.98 35.96 -1.66
N ALA A 13 33.20 35.70 -2.15
CA ALA A 13 33.74 34.34 -2.27
C ALA A 13 34.08 33.69 -0.92
N CYS A 14 34.47 34.47 0.11
CA CYS A 14 34.76 33.94 1.44
C CYS A 14 33.51 33.57 2.26
N GLN A 15 32.33 34.12 1.95
CA GLN A 15 31.08 33.75 2.62
C GLN A 15 30.43 32.48 2.04
N ALA A 16 30.86 32.04 0.86
CA ALA A 16 30.35 30.82 0.21
C ALA A 16 30.95 29.50 0.76
N PHE A 17 31.91 29.57 1.69
CA PHE A 17 32.58 28.41 2.28
C PHE A 17 32.53 28.38 3.82
N ALA A 18 31.48 28.95 4.41
CA ALA A 18 31.14 28.65 5.80
C ALA A 18 30.31 27.35 5.81
N PRO A 19 30.74 26.28 6.51
CA PRO A 19 29.89 25.11 6.68
C PRO A 19 28.60 25.54 7.39
N ALA A 20 27.45 25.16 6.84
CA ALA A 20 26.17 25.37 7.50
C ALA A 20 26.23 24.77 8.92
N PRO A 21 25.71 25.46 9.95
CA PRO A 21 25.67 24.89 11.29
C PRO A 21 24.89 23.58 11.23
N THR A 22 25.53 22.48 11.63
CA THR A 22 24.91 21.17 11.70
C THR A 22 23.64 21.31 12.56
N PRO A 23 22.45 20.87 12.10
CA PRO A 23 21.27 20.91 12.93
C PRO A 23 21.57 20.09 14.18
N ARG A 24 21.65 20.78 15.33
CA ARG A 24 21.80 20.14 16.63
C ARG A 24 20.57 19.27 16.78
N LYS A 25 20.72 17.95 16.64
CA LYS A 25 19.66 16.99 16.95
C LYS A 25 19.16 17.36 18.35
N ARG A 26 17.98 17.98 18.42
CA ARG A 26 17.28 18.17 19.68
C ARG A 26 17.00 16.75 20.14
N GLN A 27 17.81 16.22 21.05
CA GLN A 27 17.45 15.01 21.75
C GLN A 27 16.14 15.35 22.46
N LEU A 28 15.04 14.89 21.87
CA LEU A 28 13.78 14.78 22.57
C LEU A 28 14.12 13.99 23.82
N ARG A 29 14.14 14.67 24.98
CA ARG A 29 14.16 13.98 26.26
C ARG A 29 13.02 12.97 26.18
N LYS A 30 13.34 11.68 26.23
CA LYS A 30 12.33 10.65 26.47
C LYS A 30 11.52 11.16 27.66
N PRO A 31 10.21 11.38 27.54
CA PRO A 31 9.41 11.72 28.70
C PRO A 31 9.65 10.63 29.73
N ALA A 32 9.88 11.05 30.98
CA ALA A 32 10.07 10.13 32.08
C ALA A 32 8.94 9.11 32.05
N MET A 33 9.29 7.82 32.09
CA MET A 33 8.35 6.72 32.09
C MET A 33 7.44 6.90 33.31
N LEU A 34 6.26 7.44 33.08
CA LEU A 34 5.18 7.34 34.04
C LEU A 34 4.85 5.85 34.14
N PRO A 35 4.84 5.25 35.34
CA PRO A 35 4.29 3.92 35.50
C PRO A 35 2.77 4.03 35.30
N ASP A 36 2.26 3.56 34.15
CA ASP A 36 0.86 3.72 33.74
C ASP A 36 0.16 2.34 33.64
N PRO A 37 -1.15 2.25 33.92
CA PRO A 37 -1.64 1.56 35.10
C PRO A 37 -2.79 0.65 34.69
N THR A 38 -2.62 -0.14 33.65
CA THR A 38 -3.64 -1.10 33.25
C THR A 38 -2.94 -2.18 32.48
N LEU A 39 -3.30 -3.42 32.78
CA LEU A 39 -2.95 -4.63 32.08
C LEU A 39 -3.28 -4.46 30.58
N SER A 40 -2.41 -3.80 29.80
CA SER A 40 -2.51 -3.81 28.34
C SER A 40 -2.27 -5.25 27.95
N LEU A 41 -3.35 -5.98 27.64
CA LEU A 41 -3.25 -7.26 26.96
C LEU A 41 -2.56 -6.95 25.62
N ALA A 42 -1.24 -7.15 25.55
CA ALA A 42 -0.52 -7.01 24.31
C ALA A 42 -1.10 -8.04 23.34
N LEU A 43 -1.93 -7.58 22.40
CA LEU A 43 -2.56 -8.43 21.37
C LEU A 43 -1.50 -9.00 20.41
N GLY A 44 -0.31 -8.41 20.40
CA GLY A 44 0.88 -8.82 19.68
C GLY A 44 2.00 -7.80 19.88
N THR A 45 3.05 -7.96 19.09
CA THR A 45 4.26 -7.13 19.09
C THR A 45 4.59 -6.63 17.69
N ASP A 46 5.50 -5.66 17.57
CA ASP A 46 6.05 -5.24 16.26
C ASP A 46 6.64 -6.41 15.44
N ALA A 47 7.16 -7.45 16.10
CA ALA A 47 7.67 -8.64 15.43
C ALA A 47 6.55 -9.48 14.79
N ASP A 48 5.37 -9.52 15.42
CA ASP A 48 4.18 -10.17 14.86
C ASP A 48 3.67 -9.40 13.64
N VAL A 49 3.66 -8.06 13.70
CA VAL A 49 3.33 -7.18 12.57
C VAL A 49 4.26 -7.45 11.39
N ALA A 50 5.59 -7.48 11.63
CA ALA A 50 6.57 -7.78 10.58
C ALA A 50 6.38 -9.18 9.97
N THR A 51 6.00 -10.17 10.79
CA THR A 51 5.71 -11.53 10.33
C THR A 51 4.48 -11.55 9.43
N LEU A 52 3.38 -10.93 9.87
CA LEU A 52 2.14 -10.84 9.11
C LEU A 52 2.31 -10.05 7.82
N PHE A 53 3.09 -8.96 7.84
CA PHE A 53 3.45 -8.17 6.67
C PHE A 53 4.11 -9.05 5.59
N ASN A 54 5.08 -9.88 5.99
CA ASN A 54 5.75 -10.80 5.07
C ASN A 54 4.80 -11.89 4.57
N ILE A 55 3.93 -12.43 5.44
CA ILE A 55 2.92 -13.41 5.04
C ILE A 55 2.02 -12.85 3.95
N VAL A 56 1.42 -11.67 4.16
CA VAL A 56 0.52 -11.04 3.19
C VAL A 56 1.26 -10.64 1.91
N THR A 57 2.54 -10.27 2.00
CA THR A 57 3.33 -9.90 0.82
C THR A 57 3.64 -11.10 -0.07
N PHE A 58 4.10 -12.22 0.52
CA PHE A 58 4.71 -13.30 -0.25
C PHE A 58 3.83 -14.54 -0.41
N VAL A 59 3.02 -14.89 0.59
CA VAL A 59 2.23 -16.13 0.54
C VAL A 59 1.15 -16.10 -0.56
N PRO A 60 0.39 -15.00 -0.77
CA PRO A 60 -0.57 -14.91 -1.87
C PRO A 60 0.06 -15.10 -3.26
N GLN A 61 1.36 -14.79 -3.43
CA GLN A 61 2.05 -14.93 -4.73
C GLN A 61 2.02 -16.38 -5.21
N ALA A 62 2.47 -17.30 -4.38
CA ALA A 62 2.51 -18.73 -4.69
C ALA A 62 1.13 -19.40 -4.57
N THR A 63 0.32 -18.99 -3.60
CA THR A 63 -0.91 -19.71 -3.26
C THR A 63 -2.15 -19.21 -3.99
N CYS A 64 -2.18 -17.96 -4.44
CA CYS A 64 -3.35 -17.36 -5.08
C CYS A 64 -3.04 -16.87 -6.50
N TRP A 65 -2.07 -15.95 -6.64
CA TRP A 65 -1.79 -15.27 -7.90
C TRP A 65 -1.30 -16.22 -8.99
N ILE A 66 -0.26 -17.01 -8.73
CA ILE A 66 0.28 -17.97 -9.69
C ILE A 66 -0.80 -18.98 -10.15
N PRO A 67 -1.57 -19.63 -9.25
CA PRO A 67 -2.66 -20.51 -9.66
C PRO A 67 -3.71 -19.84 -10.54
N MET A 68 -4.16 -18.63 -10.21
CA MET A 68 -5.15 -17.91 -11.05
C MET A 68 -4.60 -17.60 -12.46
N ILE A 69 -3.36 -17.13 -12.54
CA ILE A 69 -2.70 -16.81 -13.82
C ILE A 69 -2.55 -18.07 -14.66
N LEU A 70 -2.02 -19.15 -14.08
CA LEU A 70 -1.86 -20.44 -14.77
C LEU A 70 -3.22 -21.00 -15.22
N SER A 71 -4.26 -20.89 -14.38
CA SER A 71 -5.62 -21.32 -14.71
C SER A 71 -6.18 -20.59 -15.92
N GLY A 72 -5.94 -19.29 -16.05
CA GLY A 72 -6.34 -18.53 -17.23
C GLY A 72 -5.58 -18.93 -18.50
N CYS A 73 -4.38 -19.53 -18.36
CA CYS A 73 -3.63 -20.16 -19.46
C CYS A 73 -4.08 -21.61 -19.76
N GLY A 74 -5.09 -22.14 -19.05
CA GLY A 74 -5.55 -23.52 -19.19
C GLY A 74 -4.77 -24.55 -18.37
N VAL A 75 -3.88 -24.12 -17.46
CA VAL A 75 -3.03 -24.98 -16.62
C VAL A 75 -3.47 -24.86 -15.15
N ALA A 76 -3.34 -25.89 -14.32
CA ALA A 76 -3.64 -25.80 -12.88
C ALA A 76 -5.07 -25.34 -12.51
N LYS A 77 -6.04 -25.41 -13.44
CA LYS A 77 -7.45 -25.06 -13.21
C LYS A 77 -8.09 -25.77 -11.99
N PRO A 78 -7.85 -27.07 -11.74
CA PRO A 78 -8.36 -27.72 -10.52
C PRO A 78 -7.82 -27.11 -9.24
N VAL A 79 -6.53 -26.72 -9.22
CA VAL A 79 -5.86 -26.10 -8.07
C VAL A 79 -6.41 -24.70 -7.83
N ALA A 80 -6.48 -23.87 -8.87
CA ALA A 80 -7.04 -22.52 -8.77
C ALA A 80 -8.50 -22.55 -8.33
N ASN A 81 -9.30 -23.49 -8.84
CA ASN A 81 -10.68 -23.67 -8.40
C ASN A 81 -10.79 -24.08 -6.93
N ALA A 82 -9.97 -25.02 -6.47
CA ALA A 82 -10.00 -25.47 -5.08
C ALA A 82 -9.61 -24.36 -4.09
N ILE A 83 -8.68 -23.48 -4.48
CA ILE A 83 -8.18 -22.41 -3.62
C ILE A 83 -9.04 -21.15 -3.73
N MET A 84 -9.26 -20.64 -4.94
CA MET A 84 -9.78 -19.28 -5.17
C MET A 84 -11.29 -19.21 -5.40
N ARG A 85 -12.00 -20.30 -5.66
CA ARG A 85 -13.48 -20.25 -5.64
C ARG A 85 -14.03 -20.05 -4.24
N PRO A 86 -13.58 -20.78 -3.20
CA PRO A 86 -13.95 -20.45 -1.83
C PRO A 86 -13.47 -19.05 -1.42
N TRP A 87 -14.10 -18.50 -0.38
CA TRP A 87 -13.68 -17.25 0.25
C TRP A 87 -12.53 -17.44 1.26
N GLY A 88 -12.10 -18.69 1.52
CA GLY A 88 -11.12 -19.02 2.55
C GLY A 88 -9.83 -18.20 2.49
N PRO A 89 -9.10 -18.18 1.35
CA PRO A 89 -7.85 -17.42 1.25
C PRO A 89 -8.05 -15.91 1.43
N THR A 90 -9.07 -15.32 0.81
CA THR A 90 -9.31 -13.87 0.93
C THR A 90 -9.71 -13.48 2.35
N ILE A 91 -10.53 -14.29 3.04
CA ILE A 91 -10.85 -14.10 4.46
C ILE A 91 -9.58 -14.21 5.30
N LEU A 92 -8.75 -15.24 5.09
CA LEU A 92 -7.51 -15.44 5.85
C LEU A 92 -6.58 -14.22 5.76
N PHE A 93 -6.27 -13.75 4.54
CA PHE A 93 -5.39 -12.59 4.37
C PHE A 93 -6.03 -11.30 4.89
N SER A 94 -7.36 -11.15 4.76
CA SER A 94 -8.08 -10.03 5.38
C SER A 94 -7.94 -10.04 6.91
N LEU A 95 -8.04 -11.20 7.55
CA LEU A 95 -7.84 -11.35 8.98
C LEU A 95 -6.39 -11.06 9.40
N CYS A 96 -5.40 -11.47 8.58
CA CYS A 96 -4.01 -11.07 8.81
C CYS A 96 -3.85 -9.55 8.81
N HIS A 97 -4.49 -8.83 7.88
CA HIS A 97 -4.45 -7.37 7.86
C HIS A 97 -5.18 -6.72 9.03
N VAL A 98 -6.36 -7.25 9.42
CA VAL A 98 -7.04 -6.80 10.65
C VAL A 98 -6.12 -6.97 11.86
N ALA A 99 -5.42 -8.09 11.97
CA ALA A 99 -4.45 -8.31 13.04
C ALA A 99 -3.30 -7.29 13.00
N ILE A 100 -2.77 -6.96 11.81
CA ILE A 100 -1.75 -5.91 11.67
C ILE A 100 -2.28 -4.58 12.22
N VAL A 101 -3.43 -4.10 11.76
CA VAL A 101 -4.03 -2.82 12.19
C VAL A 101 -4.24 -2.79 13.70
N VAL A 102 -4.83 -3.86 14.26
CA VAL A 102 -5.13 -3.93 15.70
C VAL A 102 -3.85 -3.96 16.54
N ILE A 103 -2.85 -4.75 16.14
CA ILE A 103 -1.57 -4.81 16.87
C ILE A 103 -0.88 -3.46 16.76
N SER A 104 -0.71 -2.92 15.56
CA SER A 104 -0.04 -1.65 15.27
C SER A 104 -0.63 -0.46 16.04
N ALA A 105 -1.96 -0.40 16.19
CA ALA A 105 -2.65 0.62 16.98
C ALA A 105 -2.33 0.57 18.50
N THR A 106 -1.84 -0.56 19.00
CA THR A 106 -1.48 -0.76 20.42
C THR A 106 0.02 -0.64 20.70
N GLN A 107 0.87 -0.51 19.67
CA GLN A 107 2.32 -0.46 19.85
C GLN A 107 2.86 0.96 20.06
N PRO A 108 3.93 1.14 20.86
CA PRO A 108 4.61 2.42 21.03
C PRO A 108 5.28 2.96 19.75
N SER A 109 5.59 2.08 18.80
CA SER A 109 6.06 2.40 17.45
C SER A 109 5.03 3.22 16.67
N GLY A 110 3.76 3.15 17.09
CA GLY A 110 2.65 4.05 16.74
C GLY A 110 2.20 3.97 15.29
N VAL A 111 0.94 4.28 15.06
CA VAL A 111 0.45 4.68 13.72
C VAL A 111 0.80 6.15 13.49
N ALA A 112 0.71 6.60 12.23
CA ALA A 112 0.92 8.01 11.91
C ALA A 112 0.00 8.91 12.76
N PRO A 113 0.47 10.05 13.29
CA PRO A 113 -0.37 10.95 14.08
C PRO A 113 -1.61 11.39 13.30
N ILE A 114 -2.78 11.38 13.96
CA ILE A 114 -4.05 11.74 13.31
C ILE A 114 -4.03 13.14 12.67
N ALA A 115 -3.25 14.07 13.24
CA ALA A 115 -3.07 15.40 12.67
C ALA A 115 -2.37 15.35 11.30
N GLU A 116 -1.35 14.50 11.12
CA GLU A 116 -0.67 14.30 9.84
C GLU A 116 -1.58 13.59 8.83
N PHE A 117 -2.36 12.62 9.29
CA PHE A 117 -3.36 11.92 8.47
C PHE A 117 -4.42 12.88 7.91
N ASN A 118 -4.91 13.81 8.73
CA ASN A 118 -5.91 14.80 8.28
C ASN A 118 -5.40 15.69 7.14
N GLU A 119 -4.10 15.95 7.05
CA GLU A 119 -3.53 16.75 5.96
C GLU A 119 -3.57 16.04 4.60
N VAL A 120 -3.67 14.71 4.56
CA VAL A 120 -3.92 13.98 3.31
C VAL A 120 -5.30 14.31 2.73
N PHE A 121 -6.28 14.60 3.58
CA PHE A 121 -7.65 14.91 3.18
C PHE A 121 -7.95 16.41 3.15
N ASN A 122 -6.94 17.26 3.29
CA ASN A 122 -7.10 18.71 3.21
C ASN A 122 -7.33 19.14 1.75
N PRO A 123 -8.52 19.67 1.39
CA PRO A 123 -8.84 20.02 0.01
C PRO A 123 -8.21 21.34 -0.44
N ALA A 124 -7.47 22.03 0.43
CA ALA A 124 -6.86 23.31 0.13
C ALA A 124 -5.93 23.22 -1.10
N GLY A 125 -6.25 24.01 -2.14
CA GLY A 125 -5.48 24.05 -3.38
C GLY A 125 -5.76 22.90 -4.36
N PHE A 126 -6.80 22.09 -4.15
CA PHE A 126 -7.29 21.16 -5.16
C PHE A 126 -7.60 21.87 -6.50
N PRO A 127 -7.27 21.29 -7.68
CA PRO A 127 -6.61 19.99 -7.90
C PRO A 127 -5.08 20.06 -8.06
N PHE A 128 -4.47 21.23 -7.89
CA PHE A 128 -3.07 21.47 -8.29
C PHE A 128 -2.05 21.49 -7.14
N SER A 129 -2.52 21.41 -5.89
CA SER A 129 -1.66 21.33 -4.70
C SER A 129 -1.01 19.96 -4.56
N THR A 130 0.27 19.95 -4.19
CA THR A 130 1.01 18.74 -3.81
C THR A 130 0.94 18.43 -2.31
N ALA A 131 0.26 19.28 -1.53
CA ALA A 131 0.23 19.14 -0.07
C ALA A 131 -0.32 17.77 0.42
N PRO A 132 -1.43 17.23 -0.14
CA PRO A 132 -1.89 15.88 0.23
C PRO A 132 -0.85 14.78 -0.02
N GLN A 133 -0.13 14.88 -1.14
CA GLN A 133 0.91 13.92 -1.52
C GLN A 133 2.11 14.01 -0.58
N ALA A 134 2.52 15.23 -0.20
CA ALA A 134 3.59 15.47 0.75
C ALA A 134 3.23 14.96 2.17
N ALA A 135 1.98 15.15 2.60
CA ALA A 135 1.47 14.61 3.86
C ALA A 135 1.52 13.07 3.87
N MET A 136 1.04 12.43 2.81
CA MET A 136 1.13 10.97 2.64
C MET A 136 2.58 10.49 2.68
N GLN A 137 3.49 11.16 1.95
CA GLN A 137 4.91 10.84 1.97
C GLN A 137 5.52 10.95 3.38
N GLY A 138 5.09 11.94 4.18
CA GLY A 138 5.49 12.08 5.58
C GLY A 138 5.08 10.88 6.42
N MET A 139 3.85 10.39 6.26
CA MET A 139 3.34 9.22 7.00
C MET A 139 4.06 7.92 6.66
N MET A 140 4.64 7.80 5.45
CA MET A 140 5.44 6.63 5.07
C MET A 140 6.73 6.45 5.91
N GLN A 141 7.07 7.41 6.78
CA GLN A 141 8.16 7.26 7.75
C GLN A 141 7.80 6.38 8.96
N TYR A 142 6.51 6.13 9.22
CA TYR A 142 6.05 5.27 10.32
C TYR A 142 5.93 3.82 9.84
N VAL A 143 6.71 2.91 10.45
CA VAL A 143 6.78 1.49 10.05
C VAL A 143 5.42 0.80 10.14
N ASN A 144 4.66 1.08 11.19
CA ASN A 144 3.34 0.49 11.37
C ASN A 144 2.32 1.05 10.37
N PHE A 145 2.40 2.33 10.03
CA PHE A 145 1.56 2.89 8.96
C PHE A 145 1.82 2.19 7.62
N VAL A 146 3.09 2.00 7.25
CA VAL A 146 3.44 1.24 6.04
C VAL A 146 2.95 -0.20 6.11
N SER A 147 3.00 -0.79 7.31
CA SER A 147 2.56 -2.16 7.54
C SER A 147 1.04 -2.32 7.51
N GLU A 148 0.29 -1.26 7.71
CA GLU A 148 -1.16 -1.24 7.50
C GLU A 148 -1.47 -1.02 6.01
N GLU A 149 -0.93 0.04 5.40
CA GLU A 149 -1.32 0.47 4.05
C GLU A 149 -0.86 -0.47 2.93
N TRP A 150 0.30 -1.12 3.06
CA TRP A 150 0.78 -2.02 2.01
C TRP A 150 -0.05 -3.32 1.93
N PRO A 151 -0.23 -4.09 3.02
CA PRO A 151 -1.18 -5.20 3.07
C PRO A 151 -2.61 -4.81 2.67
N HIS A 152 -3.05 -3.61 3.04
CA HIS A 152 -4.36 -3.09 2.66
C HIS A 152 -4.54 -3.09 1.14
N VAL A 153 -3.60 -2.51 0.38
CA VAL A 153 -3.70 -2.48 -1.09
C VAL A 153 -3.54 -3.88 -1.71
N LEU A 154 -2.64 -4.72 -1.19
CA LEU A 154 -2.45 -6.09 -1.71
C LEU A 154 -3.70 -6.96 -1.59
N ILE A 155 -4.45 -6.79 -0.50
CA ILE A 155 -5.67 -7.57 -0.26
C ILE A 155 -6.81 -7.08 -1.16
N TRP A 156 -6.94 -5.76 -1.35
CA TRP A 156 -7.86 -5.21 -2.36
C TRP A 156 -7.55 -5.71 -3.76
N ASP A 157 -6.27 -5.71 -4.14
CA ASP A 157 -5.84 -6.24 -5.42
C ASP A 157 -6.19 -7.72 -5.54
N LEU A 158 -6.04 -8.53 -4.48
CA LEU A 158 -6.43 -9.93 -4.48
C LEU A 158 -7.94 -10.12 -4.70
N PHE A 159 -8.79 -9.28 -4.09
CA PHE A 159 -10.23 -9.29 -4.35
C PHE A 159 -10.54 -9.00 -5.82
N VAL A 160 -9.91 -7.97 -6.38
CA VAL A 160 -10.08 -7.57 -7.79
C VAL A 160 -9.55 -8.64 -8.74
N GLY A 161 -8.39 -9.21 -8.46
CA GLY A 161 -7.78 -10.29 -9.24
C GLY A 161 -8.66 -11.55 -9.26
N ARG A 162 -9.22 -11.92 -8.10
CA ARG A 162 -10.20 -13.00 -7.99
C ARG A 162 -11.47 -12.70 -8.81
N TYR A 163 -11.97 -11.47 -8.75
CA TYR A 163 -13.12 -11.05 -9.54
C TYR A 163 -12.86 -11.20 -11.06
N ILE A 164 -11.74 -10.66 -11.55
CA ILE A 164 -11.31 -10.75 -12.95
C ILE A 164 -11.25 -12.21 -13.38
N TRP A 165 -10.57 -13.05 -12.59
CA TRP A 165 -10.41 -14.47 -12.89
C TRP A 165 -11.76 -15.20 -12.96
N LEU A 166 -12.65 -14.98 -11.98
CA LEU A 166 -13.98 -15.61 -11.95
C LEU A 166 -14.89 -15.12 -13.09
N ASP A 167 -14.82 -13.85 -13.48
CA ASP A 167 -15.54 -13.34 -14.64
C ASP A 167 -15.05 -14.00 -15.93
N GLY A 168 -13.72 -14.10 -16.11
CA GLY A 168 -13.14 -14.76 -17.28
C GLY A 168 -13.47 -16.24 -17.38
N GLU A 169 -13.45 -16.97 -16.26
CA GLU A 169 -13.86 -18.38 -16.21
C GLU A 169 -15.33 -18.57 -16.60
N ARG A 170 -16.22 -17.66 -16.17
CA ARG A 170 -17.66 -17.74 -16.48
C ARG A 170 -17.96 -17.40 -17.93
N ARG A 171 -17.28 -16.40 -18.48
CA ARG A 171 -17.61 -15.83 -19.81
C ARG A 171 -16.68 -16.28 -20.93
N GLY A 172 -15.64 -17.05 -20.60
CA GLY A 172 -14.60 -17.45 -21.54
C GLY A 172 -13.76 -16.27 -22.02
N VAL A 173 -13.35 -15.39 -21.11
CA VAL A 173 -12.42 -14.28 -21.39
C VAL A 173 -11.02 -14.70 -20.95
N PHE A 174 -10.01 -14.47 -21.79
CA PHE A 174 -8.62 -14.65 -21.39
C PHE A 174 -8.26 -13.59 -20.35
N THR A 175 -7.80 -14.00 -19.17
CA THR A 175 -7.53 -13.13 -18.01
C THR A 175 -6.10 -13.09 -17.47
N PRO A 176 -5.14 -13.97 -17.83
CA PRO A 176 -3.79 -13.96 -17.24
C PRO A 176 -3.09 -12.61 -17.25
N HIS A 177 -3.18 -11.84 -18.34
CA HIS A 177 -2.57 -10.52 -18.45
C HIS A 177 -3.20 -9.51 -17.49
N SER A 178 -4.53 -9.51 -17.38
CA SER A 178 -5.27 -8.64 -16.46
C SER A 178 -5.01 -9.01 -15.00
N VAL A 179 -5.01 -10.30 -14.66
CA VAL A 179 -4.72 -10.79 -13.30
C VAL A 179 -3.27 -10.47 -12.91
N LEU A 180 -2.31 -10.69 -13.82
CA LEU A 180 -0.91 -10.35 -13.59
C LEU A 180 -0.73 -8.85 -13.37
N LEU A 181 -1.34 -8.01 -14.21
CA LEU A 181 -1.24 -6.57 -14.06
C LEU A 181 -1.91 -6.07 -12.76
N THR A 182 -3.00 -6.73 -12.34
CA THR A 182 -3.64 -6.45 -11.05
C THR A 182 -2.70 -6.78 -9.88
N ASN A 183 -1.99 -7.90 -9.92
CA ASN A 183 -1.00 -8.24 -8.89
C ASN A 183 0.16 -7.22 -8.80
N LEU A 184 0.51 -6.57 -9.92
CA LEU A 184 1.64 -5.64 -9.96
C LEU A 184 1.25 -4.23 -9.50
N ILE A 185 0.10 -3.72 -9.97
CA ILE A 185 -0.28 -2.31 -9.81
C ILE A 185 -1.79 -2.10 -9.59
N GLY A 186 -2.56 -3.14 -9.29
CA GLY A 186 -3.96 -3.05 -8.91
C GLY A 186 -4.92 -2.57 -10.00
N PRO A 187 -5.53 -1.37 -9.90
CA PRO A 187 -6.60 -0.90 -10.79
C PRO A 187 -6.33 -0.98 -12.31
N PRO A 188 -5.11 -0.76 -12.83
CA PRO A 188 -4.83 -0.91 -14.26
C PRO A 188 -5.12 -2.32 -14.79
N GLY A 189 -4.98 -3.37 -13.98
CA GLY A 189 -5.35 -4.73 -14.38
C GLY A 189 -6.86 -4.91 -14.58
N LEU A 190 -7.68 -4.24 -13.77
CA LEU A 190 -9.14 -4.20 -13.95
C LEU A 190 -9.52 -3.47 -15.25
N MET A 191 -8.87 -2.33 -15.53
CA MET A 191 -9.10 -1.60 -16.79
C MET A 191 -8.71 -2.44 -18.01
N LEU A 192 -7.61 -3.18 -17.91
CA LEU A 192 -7.18 -4.11 -18.96
C LEU A 192 -8.16 -5.26 -19.16
N HIS A 193 -8.78 -5.76 -18.08
CA HIS A 193 -9.86 -6.75 -18.17
C HIS A 193 -11.06 -6.19 -18.94
N PHE A 194 -11.55 -5.01 -18.56
CA PHE A 194 -12.69 -4.38 -19.24
C PHE A 194 -12.41 -4.14 -20.72
N LEU A 195 -11.22 -3.63 -21.05
CA LEU A 195 -10.78 -3.46 -22.43
C LEU A 195 -10.79 -4.80 -23.18
N THR A 196 -10.28 -5.87 -22.55
CA THR A 196 -10.26 -7.21 -23.15
C THR A 196 -11.68 -7.72 -23.40
N CYS A 197 -12.60 -7.57 -22.45
CA CYS A 197 -13.98 -8.00 -22.64
C CYS A 197 -14.67 -7.25 -23.79
N VAL A 198 -14.45 -5.93 -23.91
CA VAL A 198 -15.01 -5.12 -25.00
C VAL A 198 -14.43 -5.54 -26.35
N LEU A 199 -13.10 -5.64 -26.45
CA LEU A 199 -12.41 -5.99 -27.70
C LEU A 199 -12.69 -7.42 -28.17
N THR A 200 -13.03 -8.33 -27.26
CA THR A 200 -13.41 -9.72 -27.58
C THR A 200 -14.91 -9.91 -27.81
N GLY A 201 -15.69 -8.81 -27.85
CA GLY A 201 -17.13 -8.85 -28.12
C GLY A 201 -17.96 -9.42 -26.96
N LYS A 202 -17.39 -9.51 -25.75
CA LYS A 202 -18.07 -10.04 -24.56
C LYS A 202 -18.89 -8.96 -23.85
N GLY A 203 -18.58 -7.67 -24.08
CA GLY A 203 -19.17 -6.53 -23.37
C GLY A 203 -18.56 -6.32 -21.97
N LEU A 204 -18.95 -5.28 -21.24
CA LEU A 204 -18.51 -5.14 -19.84
C LEU A 204 -19.08 -6.28 -18.97
N PRO A 205 -18.47 -6.61 -17.82
CA PRO A 205 -19.07 -7.53 -16.88
C PRO A 205 -20.48 -7.06 -16.47
N PRO A 206 -21.47 -7.97 -16.44
CA PRO A 206 -22.86 -7.61 -16.16
C PRO A 206 -23.02 -7.13 -14.72
N THR A 207 -23.97 -6.23 -14.51
CA THR A 207 -24.45 -5.85 -13.18
C THR A 207 -25.24 -7.00 -12.54
N GLU A 208 -25.38 -6.99 -11.22
CA GLU A 208 -26.16 -8.02 -10.49
C GLU A 208 -27.61 -8.13 -11.02
N GLU A 209 -28.20 -7.01 -11.45
CA GLU A 209 -29.55 -6.96 -12.03
C GLU A 209 -29.64 -7.68 -13.38
N GLU A 210 -28.56 -7.76 -14.15
CA GLU A 210 -28.52 -8.43 -15.46
C GLU A 210 -28.24 -9.94 -15.33
N VAL A 211 -27.84 -10.41 -14.13
CA VAL A 211 -27.52 -11.82 -13.85
C VAL A 211 -28.69 -12.56 -13.19
N ALA A 212 -29.63 -11.84 -12.56
CA ALA A 212 -30.82 -12.37 -11.87
C ALA A 212 -32.01 -12.62 -12.81
#